data_AF-A0A6I1QR43-F1
#
_entry.id   AF-A0A6I1QR43-F1
#
_cell.length_a   1.000
_cell.length_b   1.000
_cell.length_c   1.000
_cell.angle_alpha   90.00
_cell.angle_beta   90.00
_cell.angle_gamma   90.00
#
_symmetry.space_group_name_H-M   'P 1'
#
loop_
_entity.id
_entity.type
_entity.pdbx_description
1 polymer ?
#
loop_
_entity_poly.entity_id
_entity_poly.type
_entity_poly.pdbx_seq_one_letter_code
_entity_poly.pdbx_strand_id
1 'polypeptide(L)'
;MSESTQLRHAVEMMHEGEHEEHGEHIHLPGPSIWPVVLAVGIFLIAMGLVAHLAFAGAGFVIVLVGVAGWIYETRAQALDVEGLENPHWVHSVLFQYMAEKEPDVARPGGLRGLIDQHLVALKSVPGCIDQQVLRTANHEGPVQVIVSSTWKDADALADYEESEASLEALVQESDVIVQTSLQVYDLQEAG
;
A
#
# COMPACT_ATOMS: atom_id res chain seq x y z
N MET A 1 28.15 -43.32 20.37
CA MET A 1 26.89 -42.87 21.02
C MET A 1 26.91 -41.35 21.19
N SER A 2 27.06 -40.59 20.10
CA SER A 2 27.23 -39.12 20.13
C SER A 2 26.63 -38.40 18.91
N GLU A 3 26.29 -39.11 17.83
CA GLU A 3 25.84 -38.50 16.57
C GLU A 3 24.31 -38.31 16.53
N SER A 4 23.54 -39.25 17.10
CA SER A 4 22.07 -39.19 17.14
C SER A 4 21.55 -38.05 18.04
N THR A 5 22.31 -37.65 19.05
CA THR A 5 21.95 -36.53 19.93
C THR A 5 22.25 -35.19 19.26
N GLN A 6 23.34 -35.10 18.48
CA GLN A 6 23.68 -33.91 17.72
C GLN A 6 22.74 -33.69 16.54
N LEU A 7 22.32 -34.74 15.85
CA LEU A 7 21.31 -34.65 14.79
C LEU A 7 19.94 -34.24 15.32
N ARG A 8 19.56 -34.71 16.52
CA ARG A 8 18.33 -34.27 17.17
C ARG A 8 18.40 -32.81 17.58
N HIS A 9 19.52 -32.37 18.17
CA HIS A 9 19.74 -30.96 18.52
C HIS A 9 19.81 -30.05 17.29
N ALA A 10 20.38 -30.51 16.17
CA ALA A 10 20.41 -29.76 14.92
C ALA A 10 19.02 -29.68 14.26
N VAL A 11 18.22 -30.75 14.31
CA VAL A 11 16.83 -30.76 13.82
C VAL A 11 15.90 -29.96 14.73
N GLU A 12 16.16 -29.94 16.04
CA GLU A 12 15.44 -29.13 17.03
C GLU A 12 15.77 -27.63 16.87
N MET A 13 17.05 -27.28 16.64
CA MET A 13 17.45 -25.92 16.26
C MET A 13 16.97 -25.50 14.86
N MET A 14 16.73 -26.43 13.94
CA MET A 14 16.11 -26.14 12.65
C MET A 14 14.60 -25.91 12.75
N HIS A 15 13.94 -26.37 13.83
CA HIS A 15 12.51 -26.14 14.07
C HIS A 15 12.24 -24.87 14.90
N GLU A 16 13.24 -24.33 15.59
CA GLU A 16 13.14 -23.08 16.37
C GLU A 16 13.39 -21.80 15.55
N GLY A 17 13.45 -21.89 14.22
CA GLY A 17 13.73 -20.77 13.32
C GLY A 17 12.58 -20.34 12.40
N GLU A 18 11.38 -20.90 12.52
CA GLU A 18 10.28 -20.68 11.55
C GLU A 18 8.98 -20.16 12.18
N HIS A 19 9.07 -19.19 13.08
CA HIS A 19 7.93 -18.33 13.41
C HIS A 19 8.37 -16.86 13.47
N GLU A 20 9.01 -16.38 12.41
CA GLU A 20 8.85 -14.97 12.05
C GLU A 20 7.77 -14.90 10.98
N GLU A 21 6.51 -14.86 11.41
CA GLU A 21 5.47 -14.20 10.63
C GLU A 21 5.87 -12.73 10.50
N HIS A 22 6.73 -12.42 9.53
CA HIS A 22 6.73 -11.12 8.89
C HIS A 22 5.46 -11.04 8.04
N GLY A 23 4.32 -10.89 8.71
CA GLY A 23 3.18 -10.24 8.10
C GLY A 23 3.64 -8.82 7.79
N GLU A 24 4.04 -8.59 6.53
CA GLU A 24 4.20 -7.25 5.97
C GLU A 24 3.02 -6.43 6.47
N HIS A 25 3.30 -5.42 7.28
CA HIS A 25 2.29 -4.51 7.80
C HIS A 25 1.63 -3.84 6.59
N ILE A 26 0.56 -4.45 6.09
CA ILE A 26 -0.42 -3.78 5.25
C ILE A 26 -0.84 -2.57 6.08
N HIS A 27 -0.35 -1.39 5.70
CA HIS A 27 -0.81 -0.12 6.25
C HIS A 27 -2.25 0.05 5.79
N LEU A 28 -3.18 -0.60 6.48
CA LEU A 28 -4.58 -0.24 6.42
C LEU A 28 -4.68 1.18 7.00
N PRO A 29 -5.47 2.08 6.39
CA PRO A 29 -5.78 3.36 7.03
C PRO A 29 -6.24 3.10 8.46
N GLY A 30 -5.78 3.93 9.41
CA GLY A 30 -6.03 3.73 10.84
C GLY A 30 -7.52 3.49 11.12
N PRO A 31 -7.87 2.60 12.06
CA PRO A 31 -9.25 2.18 12.27
C PRO A 31 -10.15 3.39 12.60
N SER A 32 -11.17 3.63 11.77
CA SER A 32 -12.16 4.69 12.03
C SER A 32 -13.00 4.37 13.26
N ILE A 33 -13.18 5.37 14.14
CA ILE A 33 -13.94 5.22 15.38
C ILE A 33 -15.47 5.37 15.17
N TRP A 34 -15.91 5.93 14.05
CA TRP A 34 -17.32 6.24 13.80
C TRP A 34 -18.25 5.02 13.75
N PRO A 35 -17.86 3.86 13.19
CA PRO A 35 -18.69 2.65 13.25
C PRO A 35 -19.04 2.23 14.69
N VAL A 36 -18.11 2.42 15.64
CA VAL A 36 -18.35 2.14 17.07
C VAL A 36 -19.33 3.15 17.66
N VAL A 37 -19.16 4.43 17.35
CA VAL A 37 -20.07 5.51 17.79
C VAL A 37 -21.50 5.25 17.28
N LEU A 38 -21.64 4.83 16.02
CA LEU A 38 -22.93 4.46 15.43
C LEU A 38 -23.57 3.25 16.12
N ALA A 39 -22.79 2.21 16.42
CA ALA A 39 -23.29 1.05 17.14
C ALA A 39 -23.86 1.42 18.52
N VAL A 40 -23.18 2.30 19.27
CA VAL A 40 -23.67 2.83 20.55
C VAL A 40 -24.96 3.64 20.37
N GLY A 41 -25.03 4.49 19.35
CA GLY A 41 -26.23 5.27 19.06
C GLY A 41 -27.44 4.40 18.72
N ILE A 42 -27.27 3.40 17.84
CA ILE A 42 -28.32 2.45 17.45
C ILE A 42 -28.78 1.63 18.66
N PHE A 43 -27.85 1.16 19.50
CA PHE A 43 -28.17 0.43 20.72
C PHE A 43 -29.03 1.27 21.67
N LEU A 44 -28.68 2.54 21.90
CA LEU A 44 -29.46 3.45 22.74
C LEU A 44 -30.85 3.73 22.18
N ILE A 45 -31.00 3.80 20.84
CA ILE A 45 -32.31 3.89 20.19
C ILE A 45 -33.16 2.66 20.50
N ALA A 46 -32.63 1.47 20.24
CA ALA A 46 -33.34 0.22 20.49
C ALA A 46 -33.76 0.08 21.96
N MET A 47 -32.85 0.40 22.88
CA MET A 47 -33.14 0.43 24.32
C MET A 47 -34.23 1.45 24.67
N GLY A 48 -34.17 2.65 24.09
CA GLY A 48 -35.12 3.72 24.38
C GLY A 48 -36.53 3.46 23.88
N LEU A 49 -36.69 2.72 22.78
CA LEU A 49 -37.99 2.30 22.29
C LEU A 49 -38.70 1.33 23.25
N VAL A 50 -37.93 0.53 24.01
CA VAL A 50 -38.47 -0.43 24.99
C VAL A 50 -38.63 0.21 26.37
N ALA A 51 -37.64 1.00 26.82
CA ALA A 51 -37.59 1.50 28.19
C ALA A 51 -38.17 2.91 28.35
N HIS A 52 -37.66 3.89 27.60
CA HIS A 52 -38.05 5.29 27.72
C HIS A 52 -37.59 6.12 26.52
N LEU A 53 -38.51 6.91 25.95
CA LEU A 53 -38.28 7.67 24.72
C LEU A 53 -37.10 8.66 24.78
N ALA A 54 -36.72 9.12 25.96
CA ALA A 54 -35.54 9.96 26.17
C ALA A 54 -34.23 9.28 25.72
N PHE A 55 -34.07 7.97 25.95
CA PHE A 55 -32.90 7.23 25.47
C PHE A 55 -32.89 7.11 23.95
N ALA A 56 -34.07 7.01 23.33
CA ALA A 56 -34.19 7.01 21.87
C ALA A 56 -33.79 8.36 21.27
N GLY A 57 -34.19 9.47 21.91
CA GLY A 57 -33.74 10.81 21.54
C GLY A 57 -32.21 10.97 21.65
N ALA A 58 -31.61 10.50 22.75
CA ALA A 58 -30.16 10.56 22.94
C ALA A 58 -29.40 9.71 21.89
N GLY A 59 -29.86 8.48 21.65
CA GLY A 59 -29.28 7.60 20.63
C GLY A 59 -29.39 8.19 19.22
N PHE A 60 -30.50 8.85 18.90
CA PHE A 60 -30.68 9.55 17.62
C PHE A 60 -29.64 10.66 17.42
N VAL A 61 -29.39 11.48 18.44
CA VAL A 61 -28.34 12.52 18.37
C VAL A 61 -26.96 11.89 18.15
N ILE A 62 -26.64 10.80 18.85
CA ILE A 62 -25.36 10.09 18.69
C ILE A 62 -25.22 9.54 17.27
N VAL A 63 -26.28 8.98 16.68
CA VAL A 63 -26.28 8.53 15.29
C VAL A 63 -26.01 9.69 14.34
N LEU A 64 -26.67 10.85 14.52
CA LEU A 64 -26.42 12.03 13.68
C LEU A 64 -24.96 12.50 13.77
N VAL A 65 -24.38 12.54 14.97
CA VAL A 65 -22.96 12.87 15.17
C VAL A 65 -22.06 11.83 14.51
N GLY A 66 -22.37 10.55 14.68
CA GLY A 66 -21.61 9.45 14.07
C GLY A 66 -21.60 9.52 12.55
N VAL A 67 -22.76 9.76 11.93
CA VAL A 67 -22.88 9.92 10.47
C VAL A 67 -22.16 11.18 10.01
N ALA A 68 -22.36 12.32 10.67
CA ALA A 68 -21.71 13.57 10.30
C ALA A 68 -20.17 13.49 10.41
N GLY A 69 -19.68 12.88 11.49
CA GLY A 69 -18.26 12.64 11.70
C GLY A 69 -17.67 11.70 10.66
N TRP A 70 -18.39 10.62 10.32
CA TRP A 70 -17.95 9.70 9.28
C TRP A 70 -17.92 10.34 7.90
N ILE A 71 -18.96 11.12 7.55
CA ILE A 71 -18.98 11.91 6.32
C ILE A 71 -17.80 12.89 6.29
N TYR A 72 -17.50 13.56 7.40
CA TYR A 72 -16.36 14.49 7.47
C TYR A 72 -15.02 13.77 7.30
N GLU A 73 -14.81 12.63 7.96
CA GLU A 73 -13.59 11.83 7.81
C GLU A 73 -13.44 11.33 6.37
N THR A 74 -14.49 10.77 5.77
CA THR A 74 -14.47 10.31 4.39
C THR A 74 -14.32 11.47 3.41
N ARG A 75 -14.91 12.64 3.67
CA ARG A 75 -14.72 13.84 2.83
C ARG A 75 -13.35 14.46 3.01
N ALA A 76 -12.76 14.43 4.20
CA ALA A 76 -11.40 14.91 4.39
C ALA A 76 -10.40 14.02 3.63
N GLN A 77 -10.61 12.71 3.65
CA GLN A 77 -9.87 11.75 2.82
C GLN A 77 -10.17 11.94 1.34
N ALA A 78 -11.44 12.13 0.97
CA ALA A 78 -11.82 12.36 -0.42
C ALA A 78 -11.26 13.68 -0.93
N LEU A 79 -11.28 14.77 -0.17
CA LEU A 79 -10.69 16.07 -0.52
C LEU A 79 -9.15 16.07 -0.49
N ASP A 80 -8.52 15.12 0.19
CA ASP A 80 -7.08 14.85 0.03
C ASP A 80 -6.82 14.23 -1.35
N VAL A 81 -7.73 13.37 -1.82
CA VAL A 81 -7.75 12.80 -3.18
C VAL A 81 -8.30 13.79 -4.23
N GLU A 82 -9.23 14.68 -3.88
CA GLU A 82 -9.89 15.69 -4.73
C GLU A 82 -9.12 17.02 -4.70
N GLY A 83 -8.10 17.16 -3.83
CA GLY A 83 -7.08 18.23 -3.93
C GLY A 83 -6.27 18.16 -5.23
N LEU A 84 -6.54 17.11 -6.02
CA LEU A 84 -6.13 16.85 -7.39
C LEU A 84 -7.05 17.52 -8.44
N GLU A 85 -7.64 18.68 -8.16
CA GLU A 85 -8.46 19.48 -9.11
C GLU A 85 -7.67 20.03 -10.33
N ASN A 86 -6.43 19.59 -10.56
CA ASN A 86 -5.66 19.84 -11.78
C ASN A 86 -5.51 18.51 -12.55
N PRO A 87 -5.39 18.49 -13.88
CA PRO A 87 -5.12 17.24 -14.59
C PRO A 87 -3.77 16.67 -14.15
N HIS A 88 -3.79 15.55 -13.45
CA HIS A 88 -2.58 14.86 -13.01
C HIS A 88 -2.15 13.81 -14.03
N TRP A 89 -0.84 13.71 -14.21
CA TRP A 89 -0.24 12.69 -15.08
C TRP A 89 0.13 11.49 -14.22
N VAL A 90 -0.45 10.35 -14.54
CA VAL A 90 -0.17 9.08 -13.89
C VAL A 90 0.81 8.31 -14.76
N HIS A 91 2.02 8.14 -14.27
CA HIS A 91 3.07 7.36 -14.89
C HIS A 91 3.16 6.01 -14.18
N SER A 92 2.90 4.93 -14.92
CA SER A 92 2.86 3.57 -14.38
C SER A 92 3.86 2.66 -15.07
N VAL A 93 4.78 2.11 -14.30
CA VAL A 93 5.74 1.10 -14.73
C VAL A 93 5.31 -0.26 -14.21
N LEU A 94 4.99 -1.16 -15.13
CA LEU A 94 4.63 -2.54 -14.88
C LEU A 94 5.76 -3.45 -15.31
N PHE A 95 6.12 -4.40 -14.46
CA PHE A 95 7.09 -5.45 -14.81
C PHE A 95 6.80 -6.71 -14.01
N GLN A 96 7.43 -7.80 -14.42
CA GLN A 96 7.32 -9.09 -13.76
C GLN A 96 8.72 -9.64 -13.48
N TYR A 97 8.83 -10.39 -12.40
CA TYR A 97 9.97 -11.26 -12.14
C TYR A 97 9.44 -12.61 -11.65
N MET A 98 10.29 -13.63 -11.63
CA MET A 98 9.86 -14.96 -11.19
C MET A 98 10.02 -15.11 -9.68
N ALA A 99 9.05 -15.73 -9.00
CA ALA A 99 9.07 -15.90 -7.54
C ALA A 99 10.35 -16.59 -7.03
N GLU A 100 10.96 -17.45 -7.84
CA GLU A 100 12.24 -18.10 -7.50
C GLU A 100 13.41 -17.10 -7.35
N LYS A 101 13.30 -15.92 -7.97
CA LYS A 101 14.28 -14.82 -7.87
C LYS A 101 13.98 -13.87 -6.70
N GLU A 102 12.97 -14.14 -5.87
CA GLU A 102 12.67 -13.33 -4.68
C GLU A 102 13.90 -13.11 -3.78
N PRO A 103 14.79 -14.11 -3.52
CA PRO A 103 16.00 -13.86 -2.73
C PRO A 103 16.94 -12.83 -3.35
N ASP A 104 17.06 -12.81 -4.69
CA ASP A 104 17.89 -11.85 -5.42
C ASP A 104 17.25 -10.46 -5.51
N VAL A 105 15.92 -10.40 -5.53
CA VAL A 105 15.14 -9.15 -5.46
C VAL A 105 15.24 -8.52 -4.06
N ALA A 106 15.14 -9.37 -3.03
CA ALA A 106 15.10 -8.98 -1.62
C ALA A 106 16.47 -8.72 -0.99
N ARG A 107 17.56 -9.13 -1.64
CA ARG A 107 18.93 -8.96 -1.11
C ARG A 107 19.24 -7.47 -0.87
N PRO A 108 20.16 -7.13 0.05
CA PRO A 108 20.65 -5.76 0.20
C PRO A 108 21.22 -5.23 -1.13
N GLY A 109 20.71 -4.09 -1.60
CA GLY A 109 21.06 -3.54 -2.93
C GLY A 109 20.44 -4.29 -4.11
N GLY A 110 19.54 -5.23 -3.85
CA GLY A 110 18.68 -5.85 -4.86
C GLY A 110 17.57 -4.91 -5.34
N LEU A 111 16.80 -5.39 -6.31
CA LEU A 111 15.77 -4.60 -6.98
C LEU A 111 14.76 -3.98 -5.98
N ARG A 112 14.38 -4.69 -4.91
CA ARG A 112 13.45 -4.14 -3.91
C ARG A 112 14.04 -2.90 -3.22
N GLY A 113 15.27 -2.99 -2.73
CA GLY A 113 15.94 -1.87 -2.08
C GLY A 113 16.18 -0.69 -3.03
N LEU A 114 16.47 -0.99 -4.30
CA LEU A 114 16.63 0.04 -5.33
C LEU A 114 15.31 0.77 -5.61
N ILE A 115 14.20 0.03 -5.74
CA ILE A 115 12.86 0.62 -5.89
C ILE A 115 12.49 1.44 -4.67
N ASP A 116 12.67 0.91 -3.45
CA ASP A 116 12.36 1.64 -2.22
C ASP A 116 13.16 2.94 -2.10
N GLN A 117 14.45 2.90 -2.43
CA GLN A 117 15.31 4.08 -2.46
C GLN A 117 14.84 5.10 -3.50
N HIS A 118 14.46 4.63 -4.68
CA HIS A 118 13.92 5.47 -5.75
C HIS A 118 12.60 6.15 -5.33
N LEU A 119 11.67 5.41 -4.72
CA LEU A 119 10.43 5.99 -4.17
C LEU A 119 10.73 7.05 -3.11
N VAL A 120 11.66 6.78 -2.19
CA VAL A 120 12.07 7.77 -1.19
C VAL A 120 12.67 9.02 -1.83
N ALA A 121 13.47 8.88 -2.88
CA ALA A 121 14.04 10.00 -3.61
C ALA A 121 12.95 10.84 -4.31
N LEU A 122 11.99 10.17 -4.94
CA LEU A 122 10.89 10.82 -5.65
C LEU A 122 9.99 11.68 -4.75
N LYS A 123 9.81 11.34 -3.47
CA LYS A 123 9.12 12.21 -2.50
C LYS A 123 9.71 13.61 -2.37
N SER A 124 10.97 13.79 -2.75
CA SER A 124 11.65 15.08 -2.74
C SER A 124 11.68 15.79 -4.10
N VAL A 125 11.20 15.13 -5.16
CA VAL A 125 11.19 15.68 -6.51
C VAL A 125 10.02 16.67 -6.66
N PRO A 126 10.27 17.92 -7.07
CA PRO A 126 9.21 18.89 -7.32
C PRO A 126 8.23 18.37 -8.38
N GLY A 127 6.94 18.35 -8.06
CA GLY A 127 5.89 17.92 -8.99
C GLY A 127 5.44 16.47 -8.80
N CYS A 128 6.19 15.63 -8.07
CA CYS A 128 5.70 14.32 -7.62
C CYS A 128 4.71 14.52 -6.46
N ILE A 129 3.51 13.95 -6.59
CA ILE A 129 2.40 14.14 -5.65
C ILE A 129 2.20 12.90 -4.80
N ASP A 130 2.09 11.75 -5.46
CA ASP A 130 1.86 10.48 -4.79
C ASP A 130 2.56 9.34 -5.52
N GLN A 131 2.80 8.25 -4.79
CA GLN A 131 3.49 7.07 -5.29
C GLN A 131 2.97 5.81 -4.63
N GLN A 132 2.71 4.79 -5.45
CA GLN A 132 2.23 3.51 -4.97
C GLN A 132 2.98 2.37 -5.66
N VAL A 133 3.23 1.31 -4.89
CA VAL A 133 3.76 0.05 -5.41
C VAL A 133 2.79 -1.06 -5.05
N LEU A 134 2.29 -1.74 -6.06
CA LEU A 134 1.43 -2.90 -5.94
C LEU A 134 2.21 -4.12 -6.44
N ARG A 135 2.13 -5.22 -5.69
CA ARG A 135 2.76 -6.50 -6.04
C ARG A 135 1.77 -7.62 -5.84
N THR A 136 1.77 -8.60 -6.73
CA THR A 136 1.00 -9.83 -6.53
C THR A 136 1.69 -10.73 -5.52
N ALA A 137 0.95 -11.27 -4.54
CA ALA A 137 1.47 -12.22 -3.58
C ALA A 137 1.53 -13.64 -4.18
N ASN A 138 2.48 -13.87 -5.10
CA ASN A 138 2.69 -15.17 -5.73
C ASN A 138 3.96 -15.83 -5.17
N HIS A 139 3.81 -17.07 -4.68
CA HIS A 139 4.94 -17.87 -4.16
C HIS A 139 5.60 -18.74 -5.23
N GLU A 140 4.91 -18.95 -6.36
CA GLU A 140 5.40 -19.70 -7.52
C GLU A 140 4.98 -18.96 -8.80
N GLY A 141 5.84 -18.96 -9.83
CA GLY A 141 5.54 -18.32 -11.12
C GLY A 141 5.77 -16.80 -11.13
N PRO A 142 5.15 -16.06 -12.07
CA PRO A 142 5.43 -14.64 -12.25
C PRO A 142 4.83 -13.82 -11.11
N VAL A 143 5.65 -13.02 -10.45
CA VAL A 143 5.24 -11.94 -9.58
C VAL A 143 5.11 -10.68 -10.42
N GLN A 144 3.91 -10.12 -10.49
CA GLN A 144 3.66 -8.85 -11.15
C GLN A 144 3.86 -7.70 -10.16
N VAL A 145 4.57 -6.68 -10.62
CA VAL A 145 4.82 -5.43 -9.90
C VAL A 145 4.29 -4.28 -10.74
N ILE A 146 3.58 -3.37 -10.10
CA ILE A 146 3.09 -2.13 -10.66
C ILE A 146 3.61 -1.02 -9.76
N VAL A 147 4.32 -0.08 -10.35
CA VAL A 147 4.74 1.14 -9.65
C VAL A 147 4.10 2.30 -10.37
N SER A 148 3.25 3.04 -9.67
CA SER A 148 2.58 4.21 -10.22
C SER A 148 3.03 5.45 -9.46
N SER A 149 3.27 6.52 -10.20
CA SER A 149 3.60 7.84 -9.67
C SER A 149 2.67 8.88 -10.28
N THR A 150 2.19 9.79 -9.44
CA THR A 150 1.27 10.86 -9.83
C THR A 150 2.01 12.18 -9.86
N TRP A 151 1.87 12.89 -10.97
CA TRP A 151 2.61 14.11 -11.26
C TRP A 151 1.68 15.31 -11.43
N LYS A 152 2.18 16.47 -11.06
CA LYS A 152 1.44 17.74 -11.13
C LYS A 152 1.15 18.19 -12.56
N ASP A 153 2.11 18.01 -13.46
CA ASP A 153 2.04 18.44 -14.85
C ASP A 153 2.95 17.57 -15.74
N ALA A 154 2.78 17.69 -17.06
CA ALA A 154 3.51 16.87 -18.04
C ALA A 154 5.00 17.20 -18.06
N ASP A 155 5.36 18.46 -17.81
CA ASP A 155 6.75 18.93 -17.83
C ASP A 155 7.54 18.29 -16.68
N ALA A 156 6.96 18.25 -15.47
CA ALA A 156 7.58 17.58 -14.33
C ALA A 156 7.76 16.06 -14.54
N LEU A 157 6.83 15.41 -15.23
CA LEU A 157 6.96 14.00 -15.60
C LEU A 157 8.08 13.81 -16.64
N ALA A 158 8.11 14.64 -17.68
CA ALA A 158 9.14 14.55 -18.73
C ALA A 158 10.55 14.77 -18.17
N ASP A 159 10.73 15.76 -17.29
CA ASP A 159 12.01 16.01 -16.59
C ASP A 159 12.47 14.78 -15.78
N TYR A 160 11.52 14.03 -15.22
CA TYR A 160 11.79 12.80 -14.49
C TYR A 160 12.12 11.61 -15.42
N GLU A 161 11.40 11.44 -16.53
CA GLU A 161 11.65 10.36 -17.48
C GLU A 161 13.03 10.47 -18.15
N GLU A 162 13.49 11.69 -18.42
CA GLU A 162 14.82 11.95 -18.98
C GLU A 162 15.96 11.71 -17.97
N SER A 163 15.63 11.56 -16.68
CA SER A 163 16.61 11.32 -15.63
C SER A 163 17.16 9.89 -15.66
N GLU A 164 18.46 9.74 -15.43
CA GLU A 164 19.08 8.43 -15.17
C GLU A 164 18.54 7.78 -13.88
N ALA A 165 17.87 8.54 -13.03
CA ALA A 165 17.20 8.02 -11.84
C ALA A 165 15.80 7.50 -12.12
N SER A 166 15.32 7.49 -13.37
CA SER A 166 14.00 6.98 -13.73
C SER A 166 13.86 5.50 -13.38
N LEU A 167 12.65 5.13 -12.96
CA LEU A 167 12.35 3.75 -12.58
C LEU A 167 12.51 2.79 -13.76
N GLU A 168 12.22 3.25 -14.96
CA GLU A 168 12.42 2.48 -16.18
C GLU A 168 13.87 2.09 -16.38
N ALA A 169 14.79 3.06 -16.28
CA ALA A 169 16.22 2.80 -16.42
C ALA A 169 16.69 1.79 -15.36
N LEU A 170 16.28 2.00 -14.11
CA LEU A 170 16.61 1.11 -13.00
C LEU A 170 16.11 -0.33 -13.22
N VAL A 171 14.88 -0.46 -13.72
CA VAL A 171 14.25 -1.76 -13.96
C VAL A 171 14.84 -2.44 -15.20
N GLN A 172 15.18 -1.69 -16.25
CA GLN A 172 15.85 -2.21 -17.45
C GLN A 172 17.24 -2.76 -17.16
N GLU A 173 18.01 -2.10 -16.28
CA GLU A 173 19.34 -2.57 -15.85
C GLU A 173 19.30 -3.85 -15.02
N SER A 174 18.12 -4.21 -14.50
CA SER A 174 17.92 -5.35 -13.63
C SER A 174 17.92 -6.68 -14.37
N ASP A 175 18.73 -7.64 -13.91
CA ASP A 175 18.81 -9.00 -14.44
C ASP A 175 17.76 -9.96 -13.84
N VAL A 176 17.07 -9.52 -12.78
CA VAL A 176 16.04 -10.33 -12.10
C VAL A 176 14.69 -10.26 -12.79
N ILE A 177 14.40 -9.20 -13.55
CA ILE A 177 13.11 -9.04 -14.23
C ILE A 177 13.01 -9.86 -15.51
N VAL A 178 11.78 -10.15 -15.91
CA VAL A 178 11.47 -10.64 -17.26
C VAL A 178 11.48 -9.41 -18.18
N GLN A 179 12.57 -9.22 -18.92
CA GLN A 179 12.78 -8.02 -19.75
C GLN A 179 11.63 -7.71 -20.72
N THR A 180 10.96 -8.73 -21.27
CA THR A 180 9.80 -8.55 -22.17
C THR A 180 8.49 -8.18 -21.45
N SER A 181 8.49 -8.17 -20.12
CA SER A 181 7.32 -7.83 -19.31
C SER A 181 7.26 -6.36 -18.90
N LEU A 182 8.34 -5.61 -19.14
CA LEU A 182 8.39 -4.18 -18.84
C LEU A 182 7.40 -3.44 -19.75
N GLN A 183 6.47 -2.73 -19.14
CA GLN A 183 5.47 -1.91 -19.79
C GLN A 183 5.35 -0.60 -19.04
N VAL A 184 5.27 0.50 -19.79
CA VAL A 184 5.14 1.85 -19.25
C VAL A 184 3.87 2.45 -19.81
N TYR A 185 3.09 3.09 -18.95
CA TYR A 185 1.84 3.72 -19.31
C TYR A 185 1.75 5.11 -18.69
N ASP A 186 1.55 6.10 -19.55
CA ASP A 186 1.24 7.47 -19.14
C ASP A 186 -0.23 7.74 -19.41
N LEU A 187 -0.93 8.14 -18.36
CA LEU A 187 -2.34 8.41 -18.39
C LEU A 187 -2.57 9.83 -17.88
N GLN A 188 -3.37 10.59 -18.63
CA GLN A 188 -3.91 11.84 -18.14
C GLN A 188 -5.24 11.53 -17.46
N GLU A 189 -5.32 11.71 -16.14
CA GLU A 189 -6.62 11.66 -15.47
C GLU A 189 -7.37 12.97 -15.74
N ALA A 190 -8.51 12.85 -16.44
CA ALA A 190 -9.43 13.96 -16.61
C ALA A 190 -10.20 14.15 -15.30
N GLY A 191 -10.05 15.33 -14.68
CA GLY A 191 -10.83 15.75 -13.51
C GLY A 191 -12.32 15.94 -13.80
#